data_AF-A0A7S3J6L6-F1
#
_entry.id   AF-A0A7S3J6L6-F1
#
_cell.length_a   1.000
_cell.length_b   1.000
_cell.length_c   1.000
_cell.angle_alpha   90.00
_cell.angle_beta   90.00
_cell.angle_gamma   90.00
#
_symmetry.space_group_name_H-M   'P 1'
#
loop_
_entity.id
_entity.type
_entity.pdbx_description
1 polymer ?
#
loop_
_entity_poly.entity_id
_entity_poly.type
_entity_poly.pdbx_seq_one_letter_code
_entity_poly.pdbx_strand_id
1 'polypeptide(L)'
;EYNQSPRNMYQCQMAKQTMGTPYHNHQFRADNKVYRLLFPQRPIVKTRTQVDFDIEEYPSGTNAVVAVISYTGYDLEDAMIINKSSYERGFKHGAVYKSYIHDL
;
A
#
# COMPACT_ATOMS: atom_id res chain seq x y z
N GLU A 1 -20.92 -1.84 -6.34
CA GLU A 1 -22.01 -2.04 -7.33
C GLU A 1 -21.48 -2.22 -8.74
N TYR A 2 -20.39 -1.55 -9.14
CA TYR A 2 -19.79 -1.68 -10.48
C TYR A 2 -18.73 -2.79 -10.63
N ASN A 3 -18.42 -3.50 -9.55
CA ASN A 3 -17.46 -4.61 -9.54
C ASN A 3 -18.18 -5.92 -9.24
N GLN A 4 -17.75 -7.00 -9.89
CA GLN A 4 -18.22 -8.34 -9.57
C GLN A 4 -17.92 -8.70 -8.11
N SER A 5 -18.84 -9.40 -7.43
CA SER A 5 -18.73 -9.75 -6.01
C SER A 5 -17.37 -10.36 -5.60
N PRO A 6 -16.78 -11.33 -6.35
CA PRO A 6 -15.50 -11.92 -5.98
C PRO A 6 -14.35 -10.89 -5.93
N ARG A 7 -14.37 -9.86 -6.79
CA ARG A 7 -13.33 -8.82 -6.80
C ARG A 7 -13.36 -7.98 -5.52
N ASN A 8 -14.56 -7.71 -4.99
CA ASN A 8 -14.69 -7.01 -3.71
C ASN A 8 -14.15 -7.86 -2.56
N MET A 9 -14.42 -9.18 -2.57
CA MET A 9 -13.86 -10.10 -1.58
C MET A 9 -12.33 -10.14 -1.62
N TYR A 10 -11.74 -10.22 -2.81
CA TYR A 10 -10.28 -10.18 -2.97
C TYR A 10 -9.71 -8.86 -2.45
N GLN A 11 -10.33 -7.73 -2.79
CA GLN A 11 -9.87 -6.43 -2.29
C GLN A 11 -9.85 -6.36 -0.76
N CYS A 12 -10.88 -6.91 -0.08
CA CYS A 12 -10.89 -6.98 1.38
C CYS A 12 -9.73 -7.81 1.95
N GLN A 13 -9.30 -8.87 1.27
CA GLN A 13 -8.14 -9.66 1.70
C GLN A 13 -6.83 -8.92 1.47
N MET A 14 -6.65 -8.34 0.28
CA MET A 14 -5.43 -7.60 -0.09
C MET A 14 -5.25 -6.34 0.77
N ALA A 15 -6.32 -5.62 1.07
CA ALA A 15 -6.29 -4.42 1.91
C ALA A 15 -5.80 -4.70 3.34
N LYS A 16 -6.00 -5.92 3.86
CA LYS A 16 -5.50 -6.31 5.19
C LYS A 16 -4.01 -6.64 5.20
N GLN A 17 -3.40 -6.86 4.03
CA GLN A 17 -2.02 -7.30 3.89
C GLN A 17 -1.10 -6.22 3.31
N THR A 18 -1.66 -5.13 2.77
CA THR A 18 -0.87 -4.05 2.17
C THR A 18 0.05 -3.38 3.20
N MET A 19 1.17 -2.86 2.71
CA MET A 19 2.02 -1.98 3.50
C MET A 19 1.40 -0.59 3.57
N GLY A 20 1.41 0.03 4.75
CA GLY A 20 0.89 1.38 4.95
C GLY A 20 1.58 2.11 6.08
N THR A 21 0.87 3.02 6.73
CA THR A 21 1.28 3.59 8.02
C THR A 21 0.70 2.73 9.14
N PRO A 22 1.50 1.87 9.81
CA PRO A 22 0.98 0.97 10.85
C PRO A 22 0.59 1.70 12.13
N TYR A 23 1.30 2.78 12.47
CA TYR A 23 1.08 3.65 13.63
C TYR A 23 1.96 4.90 13.53
N HIS A 24 1.61 5.96 14.27
CA HIS A 24 2.38 7.21 14.30
C HIS A 24 3.56 7.18 15.29
N ASN A 25 3.41 6.49 16.42
CA ASN A 25 4.41 6.44 17.50
C ASN A 25 5.54 5.41 17.23
N HIS A 26 5.96 5.26 15.98
CA HIS A 26 6.87 4.19 15.56
C HIS A 26 8.22 4.19 16.29
N GLN A 27 8.74 5.36 16.64
CA GLN A 27 10.01 5.50 17.34
C GLN A 27 9.99 4.93 18.76
N PHE A 28 8.81 4.71 19.34
CA PHE A 28 8.62 4.27 20.72
C PHE A 28 8.08 2.84 20.84
N ARG A 29 7.99 2.10 19.73
CA ARG A 29 7.47 0.73 19.71
C ARG A 29 8.53 -0.26 19.25
N ALA A 30 8.63 -1.38 19.96
CA ALA A 30 9.50 -2.51 19.64
C ALA A 30 8.68 -3.73 19.24
N ASP A 31 7.89 -3.60 18.17
CA ASP A 31 7.16 -4.74 17.62
C ASP A 31 8.12 -5.71 16.92
N ASN A 32 7.78 -7.00 16.90
CA ASN A 32 8.60 -8.05 16.27
C ASN A 32 8.87 -7.76 14.78
N LYS A 33 7.82 -7.40 14.03
CA LYS A 33 7.92 -7.13 12.59
C LYS A 33 6.91 -6.09 12.15
N VAL A 34 7.39 -5.08 11.43
CA VAL A 34 6.58 -3.93 11.02
C VAL A 34 6.88 -3.60 9.57
N TYR A 35 5.84 -3.37 8.79
CA TYR A 35 5.93 -2.96 7.39
C TYR A 35 5.41 -1.54 7.26
N ARG A 36 6.24 -0.63 6.76
CA ARG A 36 5.91 0.79 6.65
C ARG A 36 6.13 1.30 5.24
N LEU A 37 5.13 1.99 4.69
CA LEU A 37 5.26 2.75 3.46
C LEU A 37 5.87 4.14 3.78
N LEU A 38 6.89 4.58 3.04
CA LEU A 38 7.61 5.82 3.36
C LEU A 38 6.89 7.07 2.89
N PHE A 39 6.32 7.01 1.68
CA PHE A 39 5.61 8.13 1.05
C PHE A 39 4.17 7.75 0.72
N PRO A 40 3.33 7.42 1.72
CA PRO A 40 1.94 7.10 1.49
C PRO A 40 1.16 8.36 1.11
N GLN A 41 0.09 8.21 0.34
CA GLN A 41 -0.77 9.32 -0.09
C GLN A 41 -2.23 9.03 0.27
N ARG A 42 -2.98 10.09 0.57
CA ARG A 42 -4.44 9.99 0.70
C ARG A 42 -5.06 9.70 -0.66
N PRO A 43 -6.05 8.78 -0.75
CA PRO A 43 -6.68 8.48 -2.02
C PRO A 43 -7.45 9.69 -2.55
N ILE A 44 -7.33 9.98 -3.85
CA ILE A 44 -8.06 11.09 -4.49
C ILE A 44 -9.57 10.79 -4.49
N VAL A 45 -9.94 9.54 -4.77
CA VAL A 45 -11.33 9.05 -4.73
C VAL A 45 -11.54 8.29 -3.44
N LYS A 46 -12.50 8.72 -2.64
CA LYS A 46 -12.74 8.21 -1.28
C LYS A 46 -14.22 8.04 -1.00
N THR A 47 -14.54 7.15 -0.07
CA THR A 47 -15.91 6.98 0.44
C THR A 47 -16.13 7.86 1.67
N ARG A 48 -17.38 8.24 1.94
CA ARG A 48 -17.75 8.99 3.15
C ARG A 48 -17.31 8.25 4.42
N THR A 49 -17.52 6.94 4.45
CA THR A 49 -17.12 6.06 5.55
C THR A 49 -15.62 6.09 5.84
N GLN A 50 -14.76 6.21 4.82
CA GLN A 50 -13.31 6.35 5.04
C GLN A 50 -12.95 7.64 5.78
N VAL A 51 -13.69 8.72 5.50
CA VAL A 51 -13.52 10.00 6.18
C VAL A 51 -14.08 9.92 7.60
N ASP A 52 -15.28 9.36 7.77
CA ASP A 52 -15.93 9.23 9.08
C ASP A 52 -15.12 8.37 10.07
N PHE A 53 -14.29 7.44 9.58
CA PHE A 53 -13.39 6.60 10.40
C PHE A 53 -11.92 7.05 10.39
N ASP A 54 -11.62 8.25 9.89
CA ASP A 54 -10.26 8.81 9.85
C ASP A 54 -9.20 7.88 9.23
N ILE A 55 -9.58 7.04 8.26
CA ILE A 55 -8.67 6.09 7.60
C ILE A 55 -7.55 6.84 6.85
N GLU A 56 -7.79 8.10 6.48
CA GLU A 56 -6.81 8.97 5.82
C GLU A 56 -5.59 9.32 6.67
N GLU A 57 -5.68 9.19 8.01
CA GLU A 57 -4.54 9.39 8.90
C GLU A 57 -3.57 8.20 8.85
N TYR A 58 -4.04 7.04 8.40
CA TYR A 58 -3.25 5.81 8.22
C TYR A 58 -3.22 5.35 6.76
N PRO A 59 -2.66 6.17 5.84
CA PRO A 59 -2.70 5.86 4.41
C PRO A 59 -1.87 4.61 4.08
N SER A 60 -2.41 3.76 3.20
CA SER A 60 -1.90 2.41 2.92
C SER A 60 -1.56 2.17 1.44
N GLY A 61 -1.34 3.25 0.69
CA GLY A 61 -1.04 3.21 -0.73
C GLY A 61 -0.54 4.55 -1.29
N THR A 62 -0.48 4.62 -2.63
CA THR A 62 -0.09 5.82 -3.39
C THR A 62 -1.02 6.00 -4.57
N ASN A 63 -1.25 7.25 -5.00
CA ASN A 63 -1.99 7.52 -6.23
C ASN A 63 -1.02 7.39 -7.42
N ALA A 64 -1.28 6.43 -8.30
CA ALA A 64 -0.47 6.16 -9.48
C ALA A 64 -1.22 6.54 -10.74
N VAL A 65 -0.49 7.02 -11.76
CA VAL A 65 -1.04 7.13 -13.12
C VAL A 65 -1.03 5.75 -13.75
N VAL A 66 -2.20 5.25 -14.14
CA VAL A 66 -2.40 3.92 -14.73
C VAL A 66 -2.72 4.07 -16.21
N ALA A 67 -1.98 3.37 -17.07
CA ALA A 67 -2.25 3.28 -18.50
C ALA A 67 -2.69 1.85 -18.85
N VAL A 68 -3.86 1.71 -19.48
CA VAL A 68 -4.38 0.42 -19.95
C VAL A 68 -4.07 0.29 -21.43
N ILE A 69 -2.87 -0.21 -21.75
CA ILE A 69 -2.36 -0.36 -23.12
C ILE A 69 -1.55 -1.64 -23.25
N SER A 70 -1.61 -2.28 -24.41
CA SER A 70 -0.69 -3.36 -24.78
C SER A 70 0.49 -2.76 -25.53
N TYR A 71 1.63 -2.58 -24.86
CA TYR A 71 2.79 -1.90 -25.45
C TYR A 71 4.08 -2.71 -25.37
N THR A 72 4.44 -3.17 -24.18
CA THR A 72 5.76 -3.76 -23.96
C THR A 72 5.83 -5.26 -24.24
N GLY A 73 4.68 -5.96 -24.16
CA GLY A 73 4.61 -7.42 -24.27
C GLY A 73 5.05 -8.17 -23.01
N TYR A 74 5.43 -7.48 -21.93
CA TYR A 74 5.80 -8.06 -20.62
C TYR A 74 4.66 -7.98 -19.59
N ASP A 75 3.53 -7.39 -19.98
CA ASP A 75 2.29 -7.22 -19.22
C ASP A 75 1.26 -8.34 -19.52
N LEU A 76 1.74 -9.54 -19.87
CA LEU A 76 0.88 -10.69 -20.14
C LEU A 76 0.19 -11.20 -18.86
N GLU A 77 -1.01 -11.74 -19.02
CA GLU A 77 -1.88 -12.22 -17.93
C GLU A 77 -2.23 -11.08 -16.94
N ASP A 78 -1.87 -11.25 -15.65
CA ASP A 78 -2.12 -10.29 -14.58
C ASP A 78 -0.85 -9.49 -14.20
N ALA A 79 0.20 -9.54 -15.04
CA ALA A 79 1.44 -8.82 -14.80
C ALA A 79 1.27 -7.30 -15.01
N MET A 80 2.04 -6.52 -14.26
CA MET A 80 2.06 -5.06 -14.38
C MET A 80 3.49 -4.53 -14.49
N ILE A 81 3.64 -3.39 -15.15
CA ILE A 81 4.93 -2.75 -15.38
C ILE A 81 4.98 -1.43 -14.62
N ILE A 82 6.10 -1.20 -13.94
CA ILE A 82 6.36 0.01 -13.17
C ILE A 82 7.41 0.85 -13.92
N ASN A 83 7.18 2.16 -13.96
CA ASN A 83 8.14 3.11 -14.52
C ASN A 83 9.43 3.14 -13.69
N LYS A 84 10.56 2.77 -14.30
CA LYS A 84 11.88 2.72 -13.65
C LYS A 84 12.26 4.06 -12.99
N SER A 85 12.12 5.17 -13.69
CA SER A 85 12.46 6.50 -13.15
C SER A 85 11.58 6.90 -11.97
N SER A 86 10.33 6.43 -11.92
CA SER A 86 9.44 6.66 -10.76
C SER A 86 9.87 5.83 -9.56
N TYR A 87 10.24 4.56 -9.78
CA TYR A 87 10.80 3.69 -8.73
C TYR A 87 12.07 4.29 -8.11
N GLU A 88 13.02 4.75 -8.95
CA GLU A 88 14.26 5.38 -8.49
C GLU A 88 14.02 6.67 -7.69
N ARG A 89 12.88 7.34 -7.90
CA ARG A 89 12.45 8.53 -7.15
C ARG A 89 11.62 8.20 -5.90
N GLY A 90 11.53 6.93 -5.51
CA GLY A 90 10.88 6.50 -4.27
C GLY A 90 9.42 6.08 -4.41
N PHE A 91 8.92 5.85 -5.63
CA PHE A 91 7.56 5.32 -5.82
C PHE A 91 7.38 3.98 -5.10
N LYS A 92 6.40 3.93 -4.18
CA LYS A 92 6.07 2.77 -3.34
C LYS A 92 7.24 2.23 -2.49
N HIS A 93 8.22 3.08 -2.15
CA HIS A 93 9.33 2.67 -1.28
C HIS A 93 8.83 2.35 0.13
N GLY A 94 9.16 1.17 0.64
CA GLY A 94 8.79 0.71 1.98
C GLY A 94 9.98 0.25 2.80
N ALA A 95 9.83 0.27 4.11
CA ALA A 95 10.81 -0.22 5.07
C ALA A 95 10.22 -1.34 5.93
N VAL A 96 11.05 -2.31 6.31
CA VAL A 96 10.70 -3.40 7.22
C VAL A 96 11.56 -3.29 8.46
N TYR A 97 10.90 -3.14 9.62
CA TYR A 97 11.57 -3.09 10.91
C TYR A 97 11.38 -4.42 11.61
N LYS A 98 12.46 -4.96 12.18
CA LYS A 98 12.44 -6.16 13.00
C LYS A 98 13.14 -5.88 14.32
N SER A 99 12.50 -6.27 15.42
CA SER A 99 13.06 -6.11 16.76
C SER A 99 13.40 -7.48 17.33
N TYR A 100 14.57 -7.59 17.96
CA TYR A 100 15.03 -8.80 18.63
C TYR A 100 15.28 -8.46 20.11
N ILE A 101 14.69 -9.26 21.00
CA ILE A 101 14.92 -9.15 22.44
C ILE A 101 15.94 -10.22 22.81
N HIS A 102 17.06 -9.81 23.37
CA HIS A 102 18.09 -10.69 23.90
C HIS A 102 18.08 -10.54 25.42
N ASP A 103 17.77 -11.63 26.13
CA ASP A 103 17.88 -11.72 27.59
C ASP A 103 19.18 -12.46 27.93
N LEU A 104 19.85 -12.05 29.02
CA LEU A 104 21.19 -12.52 29.41
C LEU A 104 21.13 -13.69 30.39
#